data_AF-A0AA40F560-F1
#
_entry.id   AF-A0AA40F560-F1
#
_cell.length_a   1.000
_cell.length_b   1.000
_cell.length_c   1.000
_cell.angle_alpha   90.00
_cell.angle_beta   90.00
_cell.angle_gamma   90.00
#
_symmetry.space_group_name_H-M   'P 1'
#
loop_
_entity.id
_entity.type
_entity.pdbx_description
1 polymer ?
#
loop_
_entity_poly.entity_id
_entity_poly.type
_entity_poly.pdbx_seq_one_letter_code
_entity_poly.pdbx_strand_id
1 'polypeptide(L)'
;MPLPFIASLFLDGLPSWMPNPWLMAKVGGSLSAVALTKWYASGAICISDRKMHGRVIIMTGGTSGIGAETAFELGRRGAQLVLLTRQPPSDPFLVEYIDDLRERTNNQLIYAEQADLSSLHSIRQFATRWVDNVPPRRLDMIILCAATMTPPGSARTETAEGIETTWMVNFLANFHLLSILSPAIRAQPFDRDVRIIVPTCSTYISSPPLDSALDKKRWTPRTAYAQSKLALMVFCQAYQKHLDAYKRPDSLPMTARTLMVDPGYARTPGTRRWLTRGSLFGLFIYMITYAFWWLFLKSPSKGAQSILYAALESSLVRGEGGKLIKECMEVDCARKDVKDEEVAKKLWESSDKLIERTEREAAIKRANEKKKQKEREEEEKKAEQAEEIEALVDAIAKGKRKNAKKAKNAAKAAPSAS
;
A
#
# COMPACT_ATOMS: atom_id res chain seq x y z
N MET A 1 47.02 -27.76 -12.49
CA MET A 1 48.08 -27.04 -13.25
C MET A 1 47.70 -27.05 -14.73
N PRO A 2 47.29 -25.92 -15.33
CA PRO A 2 46.73 -25.88 -16.69
C PRO A 2 47.78 -25.84 -17.82
N LEU A 3 49.06 -25.70 -17.48
CA LEU A 3 50.16 -25.54 -18.46
C LEU A 3 50.33 -26.73 -19.44
N PRO A 4 50.27 -28.00 -19.02
CA PRO A 4 50.38 -29.13 -19.95
C PRO A 4 49.20 -29.19 -20.92
N PHE A 5 48.00 -28.86 -20.44
CA PHE A 5 46.77 -28.84 -21.24
C PHE A 5 46.79 -27.71 -22.28
N ILE A 6 47.28 -26.52 -21.90
CA ILE A 6 47.41 -25.39 -22.83
C ILE A 6 48.49 -25.67 -23.88
N ALA A 7 49.61 -26.30 -23.50
CA ALA A 7 50.67 -26.69 -24.42
C ALA A 7 50.22 -27.76 -25.43
N SER A 8 49.50 -28.80 -24.97
CA SER A 8 48.90 -29.81 -25.87
C SER A 8 47.83 -29.21 -26.77
N LEU A 9 47.05 -28.22 -26.30
CA LEU A 9 46.06 -27.53 -27.13
C LEU A 9 46.70 -26.75 -28.30
N PHE A 10 47.89 -26.18 -28.06
CA PHE A 10 48.65 -25.41 -29.04
C PHE A 10 49.42 -26.30 -30.04
N LEU A 11 49.94 -27.44 -29.57
CA LEU A 11 50.75 -28.36 -30.39
C LEU A 11 49.88 -29.38 -31.14
N ASP A 12 48.88 -29.97 -30.48
CA ASP A 12 48.07 -31.09 -31.00
C ASP A 12 46.68 -30.65 -31.48
N GLY A 13 46.33 -29.37 -31.31
CA GLY A 13 45.02 -28.83 -31.62
C GLY A 13 43.94 -29.18 -30.59
N LEU A 14 42.68 -28.86 -30.90
CA LEU A 14 41.56 -29.15 -29.99
C LEU A 14 41.26 -30.65 -29.95
N PRO A 15 41.10 -31.24 -28.75
CA PRO A 15 40.77 -32.66 -28.62
C PRO A 15 39.49 -33.02 -29.36
N SER A 16 39.44 -34.22 -29.96
CA SER A 16 38.28 -34.70 -30.75
C SER A 16 36.96 -34.80 -29.97
N TRP A 17 37.03 -34.90 -28.64
CA TRP A 17 35.87 -34.89 -27.75
C TRP A 17 35.33 -33.49 -27.44
N MET A 18 36.08 -32.43 -27.79
CA MET A 18 35.69 -31.05 -27.50
C MET A 18 34.66 -30.57 -28.52
N PRO A 19 33.57 -29.91 -28.09
CA PRO A 19 32.59 -29.36 -29.02
C PRO A 19 33.26 -28.38 -29.99
N ASN A 20 32.75 -28.31 -31.22
CA ASN A 20 33.26 -27.41 -32.26
C ASN A 20 33.52 -26.00 -31.67
N PRO A 21 34.72 -25.42 -31.82
CA PRO A 21 35.06 -24.11 -31.25
C PRO A 21 34.08 -23.00 -31.62
N TRP A 22 33.50 -23.09 -32.81
CA TRP A 22 32.46 -22.18 -33.28
C TRP A 22 31.17 -22.32 -32.46
N LEU A 23 30.80 -23.54 -32.08
CA LEU A 23 29.68 -23.81 -31.18
C LEU A 23 29.97 -23.27 -29.78
N MET A 24 31.19 -23.48 -29.26
CA MET A 24 31.61 -22.93 -27.97
C MET A 24 31.58 -21.40 -27.96
N ALA A 25 32.08 -20.76 -29.01
CA ALA A 25 32.03 -19.30 -29.15
C ALA A 25 30.58 -18.78 -29.22
N LYS A 26 29.70 -19.44 -29.97
CA LYS A 26 28.27 -19.10 -30.05
C LYS A 26 27.56 -19.24 -28.72
N VAL A 27 27.78 -20.35 -28.02
CA VAL A 27 27.17 -20.61 -26.70
C VAL A 27 27.71 -19.62 -25.67
N GLY A 28 29.03 -19.43 -25.60
CA GLY A 28 29.67 -18.46 -24.71
C GLY A 28 29.21 -17.03 -24.97
N GLY A 29 29.12 -16.62 -26.24
CA GLY A 29 28.60 -15.31 -26.64
C GLY A 29 27.13 -15.12 -26.24
N SER A 30 26.30 -16.15 -26.45
CA SER A 30 24.88 -16.11 -26.09
C SER A 30 24.66 -16.05 -24.58
N LEU A 31 25.39 -16.87 -23.80
CA LEU A 31 25.33 -16.83 -22.33
C LEU A 31 25.82 -15.48 -21.78
N SER A 32 26.89 -14.93 -22.36
CA SER A 32 27.39 -13.61 -21.99
C SER A 32 26.37 -12.51 -22.28
N ALA A 33 25.71 -12.55 -23.45
CA ALA A 33 24.67 -11.59 -23.80
C ALA A 33 23.47 -11.68 -22.84
N VAL A 34 23.04 -12.89 -22.47
CA VAL A 34 21.97 -13.10 -21.47
C VAL A 34 22.40 -12.57 -20.10
N ALA A 35 23.62 -12.86 -19.65
CA ALA A 35 24.14 -12.40 -18.37
C ALA A 35 24.24 -10.86 -18.31
N LEU A 36 24.78 -10.23 -19.36
CA LEU A 36 24.88 -8.76 -19.47
C LEU A 36 23.50 -8.11 -19.52
N THR A 37 22.56 -8.69 -20.27
CA THR A 37 21.17 -8.21 -20.30
C THR A 37 20.54 -8.30 -18.92
N LYS A 38 20.72 -9.43 -18.22
CA LYS A 38 20.17 -9.62 -16.88
C LYS A 38 20.78 -8.65 -15.86
N TRP A 39 22.09 -8.43 -15.95
CA TRP A 39 22.80 -7.49 -15.10
C TRP A 39 22.29 -6.06 -15.32
N TYR A 40 22.20 -5.61 -16.57
CA TYR A 40 21.64 -4.30 -16.93
C TYR A 40 20.18 -4.15 -16.47
N ALA A 41 19.32 -5.11 -16.78
CA ALA A 41 17.91 -5.08 -16.42
C ALA A 41 17.66 -5.14 -14.90
N SER A 42 18.63 -5.64 -14.12
CA SER A 42 18.53 -5.67 -12.65
C SER A 42 18.73 -4.29 -12.02
N GLY A 43 19.36 -3.35 -12.73
CA GLY A 43 19.56 -1.98 -12.26
C GLY A 43 20.56 -1.84 -11.12
N ALA A 44 20.67 -0.61 -10.61
CA ALA A 44 21.60 -0.25 -9.54
C ALA A 44 21.19 -0.82 -8.17
N ILE A 45 22.17 -0.94 -7.29
CA ILE A 45 22.00 -1.44 -5.91
C ILE A 45 22.37 -0.32 -4.94
N CYS A 46 21.59 -0.16 -3.89
CA CYS A 46 21.93 0.76 -2.81
C CYS A 46 23.12 0.18 -2.02
N ILE A 47 24.23 0.90 -2.00
CA ILE A 47 25.47 0.51 -1.31
C ILE A 47 25.53 0.99 0.14
N SER A 48 24.54 1.75 0.61
CA SER A 48 24.54 2.33 1.96
C SER A 48 24.30 1.27 3.03
N ASP A 49 25.20 1.20 4.02
CA ASP A 49 25.09 0.34 5.22
C ASP A 49 24.57 1.10 6.46
N ARG A 50 23.88 2.23 6.25
CA ARG A 50 23.31 3.02 7.35
C ARG A 50 22.34 2.16 8.18
N LYS A 51 22.62 2.03 9.48
CA LYS A 51 21.71 1.38 10.43
C LYS A 51 20.53 2.30 10.77
N MET A 52 19.38 1.70 11.07
CA MET A 52 18.11 2.39 11.29
C MET A 52 17.55 2.22 12.71
N HIS A 53 18.38 1.76 13.65
CA HIS A 53 17.99 1.62 15.06
C HIS A 53 17.38 2.91 15.63
N GLY A 54 16.25 2.76 16.30
CA GLY A 54 15.52 3.87 16.93
C GLY A 54 14.79 4.82 15.96
N ARG A 55 14.81 4.55 14.64
CA ARG A 55 14.04 5.30 13.65
C ARG A 55 12.63 4.72 13.53
N VAL A 56 11.61 5.58 13.51
CA VAL A 56 10.21 5.18 13.35
C VAL A 56 9.74 5.46 11.92
N ILE A 57 9.26 4.42 11.24
CA ILE A 57 8.87 4.46 9.84
C ILE A 57 7.41 4.02 9.72
N ILE A 58 6.56 4.92 9.20
CA ILE A 58 5.21 4.56 8.75
C ILE A 58 5.31 4.11 7.30
N MET A 59 4.67 3.01 6.94
CA MET A 59 4.73 2.48 5.59
C MET A 59 3.40 1.94 5.10
N THR A 60 2.91 2.46 3.96
CA THR A 60 1.79 1.84 3.23
C THR A 60 2.32 0.81 2.24
N GLY A 61 1.60 -0.30 2.04
CA GLY A 61 1.95 -1.30 1.01
C GLY A 61 3.17 -2.17 1.37
N GLY A 62 3.48 -2.29 2.67
CA GLY A 62 4.62 -3.08 3.18
C GLY A 62 4.44 -4.60 3.14
N THR A 63 3.33 -5.14 2.62
CA THR A 63 3.02 -6.59 2.67
C THR A 63 3.22 -7.31 1.34
N SER A 64 3.58 -6.61 0.26
CA SER A 64 3.73 -7.25 -1.06
C SER A 64 4.77 -6.58 -1.96
N GLY A 65 5.37 -7.36 -2.85
CA GLY A 65 6.25 -6.88 -3.91
C GLY A 65 7.39 -6.02 -3.38
N ILE A 66 7.57 -4.83 -3.99
CA ILE A 66 8.66 -3.91 -3.63
C ILE A 66 8.55 -3.42 -2.19
N GLY A 67 7.32 -3.22 -1.69
CA GLY A 67 7.09 -2.73 -0.34
C GLY A 67 7.48 -3.77 0.72
N ALA A 68 7.18 -5.05 0.51
CA ALA A 68 7.62 -6.12 1.39
C ALA A 68 9.15 -6.22 1.51
N GLU A 69 9.86 -6.13 0.39
CA GLU A 69 11.34 -6.14 0.37
C GLU A 69 11.93 -4.90 1.05
N THR A 70 11.30 -3.74 0.86
CA THR A 70 11.70 -2.50 1.53
C THR A 70 11.49 -2.60 3.04
N ALA A 71 10.35 -3.14 3.49
CA ALA A 71 10.06 -3.37 4.91
C ALA A 71 11.07 -4.37 5.52
N PHE A 72 11.35 -5.47 4.82
CA PHE A 72 12.36 -6.45 5.24
C PHE A 72 13.75 -5.83 5.41
N GLU A 73 14.24 -5.07 4.42
CA GLU A 73 15.57 -4.47 4.47
C GLU A 73 15.69 -3.36 5.53
N LEU A 74 14.62 -2.57 5.76
CA LEU A 74 14.59 -1.57 6.84
C LEU A 74 14.48 -2.23 8.22
N GLY A 75 13.66 -3.26 8.35
CA GLY A 75 13.50 -4.06 9.57
C GLY A 75 14.80 -4.75 9.96
N ARG A 76 15.52 -5.35 8.99
CA ARG A 76 16.85 -5.95 9.18
C ARG A 76 17.91 -4.94 9.64
N ARG A 77 17.74 -3.66 9.31
CA ARG A 77 18.59 -2.55 9.78
C ARG A 77 18.17 -1.99 11.14
N GLY A 78 17.15 -2.58 11.78
CA GLY A 78 16.69 -2.23 13.12
C GLY A 78 15.69 -1.09 13.19
N ALA A 79 15.06 -0.71 12.07
CA ALA A 79 14.00 0.30 12.07
C ALA A 79 12.77 -0.19 12.86
N GLN A 80 12.11 0.72 13.57
CA GLN A 80 10.75 0.48 14.04
C GLN A 80 9.77 0.73 12.89
N LEU A 81 9.03 -0.29 12.48
CA LEU A 81 8.10 -0.22 11.36
C LEU A 81 6.66 -0.21 11.86
N VAL A 82 5.85 0.69 11.30
CA VAL A 82 4.38 0.71 11.45
C VAL A 82 3.79 0.52 10.05
N LEU A 83 3.46 -0.73 9.73
CA LEU A 83 2.89 -1.10 8.43
C LEU A 83 1.40 -0.80 8.43
N LEU A 84 1.00 0.12 7.54
CA LEU A 84 -0.39 0.48 7.32
C LEU A 84 -1.00 -0.49 6.32
N THR A 85 -1.97 -1.27 6.79
CA THR A 85 -2.59 -2.35 6.03
C THR A 85 -4.09 -2.14 5.90
N ARG A 86 -4.64 -2.67 4.81
CA ARG A 86 -6.11 -2.71 4.62
C ARG A 86 -6.80 -3.60 5.65
N GLN A 87 -6.20 -4.77 5.92
CA GLN A 87 -6.74 -5.72 6.88
C GLN A 87 -6.54 -5.19 8.31
N PRO A 88 -7.47 -5.52 9.23
CA PRO A 88 -7.29 -5.19 10.64
C PRO A 88 -6.10 -5.95 11.24
N PRO A 89 -5.42 -5.41 12.26
CA PRO A 89 -4.31 -6.09 12.94
C PRO A 89 -4.65 -7.45 13.54
N SER A 90 -5.94 -7.74 13.74
CA SER A 90 -6.45 -9.03 14.21
C SER A 90 -6.58 -10.08 13.11
N ASP A 91 -6.32 -9.74 11.84
CA ASP A 91 -6.38 -10.67 10.72
C ASP A 91 -5.27 -11.74 10.85
N PRO A 92 -5.61 -13.05 10.85
CA PRO A 92 -4.63 -14.11 11.11
C PRO A 92 -3.44 -14.10 10.14
N PHE A 93 -3.68 -13.83 8.85
CA PHE A 93 -2.60 -13.80 7.84
C PHE A 93 -1.67 -12.61 8.03
N LEU A 94 -2.22 -11.47 8.49
CA LEU A 94 -1.40 -10.32 8.81
C LEU A 94 -0.54 -10.57 10.05
N VAL A 95 -1.09 -11.20 11.09
CA VAL A 95 -0.35 -11.58 12.29
C VAL A 95 0.83 -12.50 11.92
N GLU A 96 0.56 -13.58 11.18
CA GLU A 96 1.58 -14.52 10.71
C GLU A 96 2.66 -13.83 9.87
N TYR A 97 2.26 -12.94 8.95
CA TYR A 97 3.20 -12.18 8.14
C TYR A 97 4.13 -11.28 8.96
N ILE A 98 3.58 -10.61 9.98
CA ILE A 98 4.37 -9.73 10.85
C ILE A 98 5.35 -10.55 11.70
N ASP A 99 4.92 -11.69 12.20
CA ASP A 99 5.78 -12.58 13.00
C ASP A 99 6.91 -13.19 12.14
N ASP A 100 6.63 -13.68 10.92
CA ASP A 100 7.67 -14.10 9.95
C ASP A 100 8.66 -12.96 9.68
N LEU A 101 8.15 -11.73 9.49
CA LEU A 101 9.00 -10.58 9.22
C LEU A 101 9.89 -10.25 10.43
N ARG A 102 9.38 -10.33 11.66
CA ARG A 102 10.15 -10.13 12.90
C ARG A 102 11.24 -11.18 13.06
N GLU A 103 10.92 -12.45 12.81
CA GLU A 103 11.87 -13.57 12.89
C GLU A 103 12.99 -13.42 11.87
N ARG A 104 12.64 -13.20 10.59
CA ARG A 104 13.62 -13.08 9.50
C ARG A 104 14.52 -11.85 9.61
N THR A 105 14.02 -10.78 10.26
CA THR A 105 14.79 -9.55 10.49
C THR A 105 15.48 -9.51 11.86
N ASN A 106 15.18 -10.45 12.75
CA ASN A 106 15.54 -10.43 14.17
C ASN A 106 15.21 -9.07 14.83
N ASN A 107 14.02 -8.54 14.55
CA ASN A 107 13.59 -7.23 15.01
C ASN A 107 12.11 -7.26 15.44
N GLN A 108 11.88 -7.14 16.74
CA GLN A 108 10.53 -7.17 17.34
C GLN A 108 9.76 -5.84 17.19
N LEU A 109 10.42 -4.77 16.72
CA LEU A 109 9.83 -3.43 16.58
C LEU A 109 9.07 -3.26 15.26
N ILE A 110 8.40 -4.29 14.79
CA ILE A 110 7.58 -4.28 13.58
C ILE A 110 6.13 -4.41 14.01
N TYR A 111 5.29 -3.47 13.62
CA TYR A 111 3.88 -3.36 14.00
C TYR A 111 3.01 -3.20 12.75
N ALA A 112 1.74 -3.56 12.87
CA ALA A 112 0.74 -3.30 11.85
C ALA A 112 -0.43 -2.50 12.43
N GLU A 113 -0.91 -1.51 11.67
CA GLU A 113 -2.11 -0.74 12.01
C GLU A 113 -3.05 -0.67 10.79
N GLN A 114 -4.35 -0.64 11.05
CA GLN A 114 -5.34 -0.57 9.98
C GLN A 114 -5.42 0.84 9.39
N ALA A 115 -5.18 0.94 8.08
CA ALA A 115 -5.55 2.08 7.27
C ALA A 115 -5.88 1.60 5.85
N ASP A 116 -7.18 1.45 5.56
CA ASP A 116 -7.64 1.10 4.23
C ASP A 116 -7.62 2.34 3.32
N LEU A 117 -6.68 2.34 2.38
CA LEU A 117 -6.53 3.43 1.40
C LEU A 117 -7.71 3.52 0.41
N SER A 118 -8.68 2.62 0.44
CA SER A 118 -9.92 2.73 -0.33
C SER A 118 -11.06 3.45 0.41
N SER A 119 -10.86 3.82 1.68
CA SER A 119 -11.84 4.59 2.48
C SER A 119 -11.19 5.78 3.18
N LEU A 120 -11.71 6.99 2.91
CA LEU A 120 -11.27 8.22 3.57
C LEU A 120 -11.49 8.14 5.09
N HIS A 121 -12.56 7.49 5.53
CA HIS A 121 -12.83 7.34 6.96
C HIS A 121 -11.76 6.52 7.68
N SER A 122 -11.31 5.40 7.10
CA SER A 122 -10.26 4.56 7.70
C SER A 122 -8.94 5.31 7.82
N ILE A 123 -8.56 6.05 6.76
CA ILE A 123 -7.36 6.90 6.74
C ILE A 123 -7.45 7.95 7.86
N ARG A 124 -8.59 8.64 7.98
CA ARG A 124 -8.82 9.64 9.02
C ARG A 124 -8.68 9.04 10.42
N GLN A 125 -9.31 7.90 10.70
CA GLN A 125 -9.23 7.24 12.01
C GLN A 125 -7.81 6.88 12.43
N PHE A 126 -6.99 6.39 11.50
CA PHE A 126 -5.58 6.13 11.75
C PHE A 126 -4.82 7.45 11.99
N ALA A 127 -4.94 8.39 11.07
CA ALA A 127 -4.14 9.61 11.08
C ALA A 127 -4.45 10.52 12.26
N THR A 128 -5.72 10.68 12.66
CA THR A 128 -6.09 11.47 13.86
C THR A 128 -5.54 10.83 15.12
N ARG A 129 -5.71 9.51 15.29
CA ARG A 129 -5.14 8.78 16.43
C ARG A 129 -3.62 8.89 16.50
N TRP A 130 -2.93 8.97 15.36
CA TRP A 130 -1.49 9.23 15.35
C TRP A 130 -1.14 10.64 15.84
N VAL A 131 -1.86 11.65 15.33
CA VAL A 131 -1.64 13.07 15.64
C VAL A 131 -2.04 13.42 17.08
N ASP A 132 -3.08 12.78 17.62
CA ASP A 132 -3.62 13.04 18.96
C ASP A 132 -2.72 12.53 20.10
N ASN A 133 -1.61 11.85 19.79
CA ASN A 133 -0.65 11.42 20.81
C ASN A 133 0.10 12.62 21.40
N VAL A 134 0.01 12.78 22.72
CA VAL A 134 0.72 13.82 23.48
C VAL A 134 1.67 13.14 24.49
N PRO A 135 3.00 13.32 24.37
CA PRO A 135 3.72 14.15 23.38
C PRO A 135 3.71 13.53 21.96
N PRO A 136 3.95 14.34 20.90
CA PRO A 136 4.00 13.84 19.53
C PRO A 136 4.97 12.67 19.37
N ARG A 137 4.48 11.57 18.78
CA ARG A 137 5.29 10.38 18.51
C ARG A 137 6.46 10.74 17.59
N ARG A 138 7.60 10.09 17.82
CA ARG A 138 8.72 10.14 16.89
C ARG A 138 8.29 9.62 15.52
N LEU A 139 8.60 10.38 14.48
CA LEU A 139 8.35 10.01 13.08
C LEU A 139 9.55 10.44 12.25
N ASP A 140 10.34 9.48 11.77
CA ASP A 140 11.53 9.76 10.95
C ASP A 140 11.23 9.54 9.47
N MET A 141 10.28 8.66 9.12
CA MET A 141 10.02 8.38 7.71
C MET A 141 8.58 7.96 7.44
N ILE A 142 8.07 8.36 6.29
CA ILE A 142 6.81 7.87 5.72
C ILE A 142 7.11 7.30 4.34
N ILE A 143 6.79 6.04 4.09
CA ILE A 143 6.99 5.40 2.78
C ILE A 143 5.63 5.02 2.20
N LEU A 144 5.24 5.67 1.11
CA LEU A 144 3.92 5.51 0.48
C LEU A 144 3.95 4.50 -0.67
N CYS A 145 4.35 3.24 -0.38
CA CYS A 145 4.51 2.20 -1.41
C CYS A 145 3.19 1.60 -1.93
N ALA A 146 2.07 1.78 -1.23
CA ALA A 146 0.82 1.17 -1.64
C ALA A 146 0.35 1.72 -3.00
N ALA A 147 0.05 0.80 -3.90
CA ALA A 147 -0.55 1.12 -5.19
C ALA A 147 -1.44 -0.04 -5.67
N THR A 148 -2.44 0.32 -6.44
CA THR A 148 -3.28 -0.60 -7.21
C THR A 148 -3.19 -0.28 -8.69
N MET A 149 -3.43 -1.30 -9.50
CA MET A 149 -3.43 -1.18 -10.95
C MET A 149 -4.51 -2.09 -11.53
N THR A 150 -5.43 -1.48 -12.27
CA THR A 150 -6.48 -2.22 -12.98
C THR A 150 -5.87 -2.93 -14.20
N PRO A 151 -6.10 -4.25 -14.38
CA PRO A 151 -5.57 -4.96 -15.54
C PRO A 151 -6.17 -4.47 -16.88
N PRO A 152 -5.43 -4.57 -17.99
CA PRO A 152 -5.94 -4.19 -19.30
C PRO A 152 -7.18 -5.02 -19.69
N GLY A 153 -8.22 -4.36 -20.18
CA GLY A 153 -9.49 -5.01 -20.55
C GLY A 153 -10.46 -5.24 -19.39
N SER A 154 -10.10 -4.88 -18.16
CA SER A 154 -11.04 -4.84 -17.02
C SER A 154 -11.86 -3.55 -17.03
N ALA A 155 -13.09 -3.63 -16.51
CA ALA A 155 -13.97 -2.48 -16.35
C ALA A 155 -13.48 -1.52 -15.24
N ARG A 156 -13.94 -0.27 -15.32
CA ARG A 156 -13.70 0.74 -14.28
C ARG A 156 -14.35 0.30 -12.98
N THR A 157 -13.60 0.39 -11.88
CA THR A 157 -14.08 0.06 -10.54
C THR A 157 -14.06 1.30 -9.66
N GLU A 158 -15.09 1.43 -8.81
CA GLU A 158 -15.21 2.52 -7.84
C GLU A 158 -15.13 1.95 -6.42
N THR A 159 -14.65 2.75 -5.47
CA THR A 159 -14.70 2.44 -4.04
C THR A 159 -16.13 2.55 -3.50
N ALA A 160 -16.35 2.13 -2.25
CA ALA A 160 -17.66 2.27 -1.58
C ALA A 160 -18.14 3.74 -1.50
N GLU A 161 -17.21 4.68 -1.64
CA GLU A 161 -17.39 6.12 -1.62
C GLU A 161 -17.56 6.73 -3.04
N GLY A 162 -17.62 5.90 -4.10
CA GLY A 162 -17.91 6.34 -5.48
C GLY A 162 -16.72 6.92 -6.25
N ILE A 163 -15.50 6.82 -5.71
CA ILE A 163 -14.28 7.32 -6.35
C ILE A 163 -13.62 6.19 -7.14
N GLU A 164 -13.04 6.50 -8.31
CA GLU A 164 -12.31 5.48 -9.08
C GLU A 164 -11.15 4.89 -8.27
N THR A 165 -11.05 3.56 -8.25
CA THR A 165 -10.18 2.83 -7.31
C THR A 165 -8.69 3.16 -7.47
N THR A 166 -8.21 3.32 -8.70
CA THR A 166 -6.80 3.65 -8.98
C THR A 166 -6.47 5.05 -8.49
N TRP A 167 -7.32 6.03 -8.78
CA TRP A 167 -7.20 7.41 -8.32
C TRP A 167 -7.27 7.51 -6.80
N MET A 168 -8.24 6.82 -6.18
CA MET A 168 -8.41 6.80 -4.74
C MET A 168 -7.16 6.27 -4.03
N VAL A 169 -6.76 5.03 -4.34
CA VAL A 169 -5.67 4.35 -3.62
C VAL A 169 -4.30 4.95 -3.93
N ASN A 170 -4.01 5.28 -5.19
CA ASN A 170 -2.65 5.71 -5.58
C ASN A 170 -2.40 7.19 -5.28
N PHE A 171 -3.43 8.03 -5.30
CA PHE A 171 -3.29 9.48 -5.19
C PHE A 171 -4.07 10.06 -4.01
N LEU A 172 -5.41 9.99 -4.02
CA LEU A 172 -6.24 10.73 -3.08
C LEU A 172 -6.03 10.29 -1.63
N ALA A 173 -5.84 8.99 -1.40
CA ALA A 173 -5.56 8.44 -0.09
C ALA A 173 -4.23 8.94 0.49
N ASN A 174 -3.19 9.03 -0.35
CA ASN A 174 -1.88 9.54 0.04
C ASN A 174 -1.92 11.04 0.33
N PHE A 175 -2.65 11.79 -0.50
CA PHE A 175 -2.95 13.20 -0.27
C PHE A 175 -3.62 13.40 1.09
N HIS A 176 -4.72 12.68 1.35
CA HIS A 176 -5.48 12.80 2.59
C HIS A 176 -4.66 12.40 3.83
N LEU A 177 -3.92 11.29 3.74
CA LEU A 177 -3.06 10.79 4.81
C LEU A 177 -1.98 11.82 5.19
N LEU A 178 -1.24 12.37 4.21
CA LEU A 178 -0.19 13.35 4.47
C LEU A 178 -0.74 14.71 4.93
N SER A 179 -1.92 15.10 4.46
CA SER A 179 -2.59 16.32 4.91
C SER A 179 -2.95 16.24 6.40
N ILE A 180 -3.49 15.11 6.87
CA ILE A 180 -3.82 14.92 8.29
C ILE A 180 -2.56 14.74 9.14
N LEU A 181 -1.55 13.99 8.66
CA LEU A 181 -0.30 13.77 9.40
C LEU A 181 0.63 15.00 9.42
N SER A 182 0.32 16.04 8.63
CA SER A 182 1.14 17.25 8.48
C SER A 182 1.57 17.89 9.82
N PRO A 183 0.70 18.05 10.84
CA PRO A 183 1.12 18.57 12.15
C PRO A 183 2.17 17.68 12.84
N ALA A 184 2.01 16.35 12.79
CA ALA A 184 2.96 15.42 13.40
C ALA A 184 4.32 15.38 12.67
N ILE A 185 4.31 15.59 11.35
CA ILE A 185 5.52 15.73 10.53
C ILE A 185 6.27 17.02 10.89
N ARG A 186 5.55 18.14 10.99
CA ARG A 186 6.12 19.46 11.29
C ARG A 186 6.59 19.60 12.74
N ALA A 187 6.00 18.85 13.66
CA ALA A 187 6.37 18.85 15.08
C ALA A 187 7.71 18.15 15.38
N GLN A 188 8.32 17.47 14.40
CA GLN A 188 9.59 16.78 14.63
C GLN A 188 10.75 17.77 14.88
N PRO A 189 11.61 17.51 15.87
CA PRO A 189 12.80 18.32 16.16
C PRO A 189 13.73 18.55 14.96
N PHE A 190 14.47 19.66 14.97
CA PHE A 190 15.31 20.11 13.85
C PHE A 190 16.46 19.13 13.51
N ASP A 191 16.98 18.42 14.51
CA ASP A 191 18.04 17.43 14.36
C ASP A 191 17.57 16.13 13.67
N ARG A 192 16.25 15.95 13.48
CA ARG A 192 15.69 14.74 12.88
C ARG A 192 15.68 14.80 11.36
N ASP A 193 16.15 13.70 10.76
CA ASP A 193 16.07 13.43 9.33
C ASP A 193 14.68 12.87 9.00
N VAL A 194 13.72 13.74 8.69
CA VAL A 194 12.34 13.35 8.34
C VAL A 194 12.20 13.24 6.82
N ARG A 195 11.81 12.05 6.33
CA ARG A 195 11.66 11.79 4.88
C ARG A 195 10.31 11.22 4.52
N ILE A 196 9.69 11.77 3.49
CA ILE A 196 8.47 11.26 2.88
C ILE A 196 8.86 10.69 1.52
N ILE A 197 8.86 9.37 1.40
CA ILE A 197 9.31 8.66 0.20
C ILE A 197 8.10 8.15 -0.54
N VAL A 198 7.98 8.56 -1.80
CA VAL A 198 6.79 8.32 -2.62
C VAL A 198 7.18 7.60 -3.91
N PRO A 199 6.97 6.27 -3.98
CA PRO A 199 7.20 5.52 -5.21
C PRO A 199 6.25 5.89 -6.36
N THR A 200 6.83 6.37 -7.44
CA THR A 200 6.17 6.74 -8.69
C THR A 200 6.47 5.68 -9.77
N CYS A 201 6.25 6.02 -11.04
CA CYS A 201 6.53 5.13 -12.16
C CYS A 201 6.61 5.95 -13.45
N SER A 202 7.53 5.63 -14.35
CA SER A 202 7.72 6.30 -15.66
C SER A 202 6.45 6.43 -16.53
N THR A 203 5.37 5.72 -16.22
CA THR A 203 4.07 5.89 -16.91
C THR A 203 3.52 7.31 -16.82
N TYR A 204 3.90 8.11 -15.81
CA TYR A 204 3.50 9.52 -15.69
C TYR A 204 3.85 10.36 -16.93
N ILE A 205 4.94 9.99 -17.62
CA ILE A 205 5.43 10.66 -18.84
C ILE A 205 4.35 10.61 -19.93
N SER A 206 3.64 9.49 -20.05
CA SER A 206 2.58 9.27 -21.04
C SER A 206 1.18 9.67 -20.58
N SER A 207 1.05 10.32 -19.42
CA SER A 207 -0.27 10.68 -18.87
C SER A 207 -0.98 11.74 -19.72
N PRO A 208 -2.30 11.67 -19.91
CA PRO A 208 -3.10 12.83 -20.28
C PRO A 208 -3.00 13.95 -19.21
N PRO A 209 -3.37 15.19 -19.53
CA PRO A 209 -3.50 16.27 -18.54
C PRO A 209 -4.45 15.89 -17.39
N LEU A 210 -4.14 16.40 -16.19
CA LEU A 210 -4.88 16.07 -14.96
C LEU A 210 -6.32 16.59 -14.93
N ASP A 211 -6.64 17.57 -15.75
CA ASP A 211 -8.01 18.11 -15.90
C ASP A 211 -9.05 17.05 -16.28
N SER A 212 -8.60 15.93 -16.86
CA SER A 212 -9.46 14.83 -17.29
C SER A 212 -9.42 13.60 -16.37
N ALA A 213 -8.78 13.68 -15.19
CA ALA A 213 -8.45 12.52 -14.37
C ALA A 213 -9.66 11.73 -13.83
N LEU A 214 -10.84 12.34 -13.79
CA LEU A 214 -12.09 11.71 -13.33
C LEU A 214 -13.15 11.57 -14.43
N ASP A 215 -12.80 11.86 -15.69
CA ASP A 215 -13.73 11.72 -16.81
C ASP A 215 -14.00 10.23 -17.11
N LYS A 216 -15.26 9.82 -16.91
CA LYS A 216 -15.71 8.45 -17.15
C LYS A 216 -15.59 8.04 -18.62
N LYS A 217 -15.72 8.98 -19.57
CA LYS A 217 -15.73 8.67 -21.02
C LYS A 217 -14.34 8.38 -21.58
N ARG A 218 -13.31 8.99 -21.02
CA ARG A 218 -11.90 8.86 -21.45
C ARG A 218 -11.09 7.86 -20.61
N TRP A 219 -11.78 7.11 -19.75
CA TRP A 219 -11.14 6.19 -18.84
C TRP A 219 -10.60 4.96 -19.57
N THR A 220 -9.33 4.65 -19.31
CA THR A 220 -8.74 3.35 -19.60
C THR A 220 -7.87 2.96 -18.41
N PRO A 221 -7.62 1.67 -18.15
CA PRO A 221 -6.76 1.25 -17.05
C PRO A 221 -5.36 1.89 -17.10
N ARG A 222 -4.81 2.07 -18.32
CA ARG A 222 -3.50 2.71 -18.52
C ARG A 222 -3.53 4.20 -18.24
N THR A 223 -4.54 4.92 -18.73
CA THR A 223 -4.66 6.38 -18.51
C THR A 223 -4.91 6.71 -17.05
N ALA A 224 -5.79 5.96 -16.37
CA ALA A 224 -6.06 6.15 -14.94
C ALA A 224 -4.81 5.95 -14.07
N TYR A 225 -4.03 4.89 -14.34
CA TYR A 225 -2.77 4.65 -13.63
C TYR A 225 -1.75 5.77 -13.91
N ALA A 226 -1.58 6.16 -15.17
CA ALA A 226 -0.66 7.24 -15.56
C ALA A 226 -1.03 8.59 -14.91
N GLN A 227 -2.32 8.96 -14.91
CA GLN A 227 -2.84 10.16 -14.26
C GLN A 227 -2.64 10.12 -12.76
N SER A 228 -2.89 8.98 -12.11
CA SER A 228 -2.66 8.85 -10.66
C SER A 228 -1.19 9.08 -10.28
N LYS A 229 -0.24 8.60 -11.10
CA LYS A 229 1.20 8.81 -10.87
C LYS A 229 1.65 10.22 -11.18
N LEU A 230 1.09 10.85 -12.21
CA LEU A 230 1.34 12.28 -12.50
C LEU A 230 0.81 13.16 -11.36
N ALA A 231 -0.42 12.93 -10.91
CA ALA A 231 -1.04 13.66 -9.80
C ALA A 231 -0.23 13.53 -8.52
N LEU A 232 0.25 12.32 -8.22
CA LEU A 232 1.10 12.07 -7.06
C LEU A 232 2.42 12.86 -7.13
N MET A 233 3.05 12.95 -8.31
CA MET A 233 4.28 13.74 -8.49
C MET A 233 4.04 15.25 -8.33
N VAL A 234 2.99 15.78 -8.95
CA VAL A 234 2.58 17.19 -8.80
C VAL A 234 2.30 17.50 -7.33
N PHE A 235 1.58 16.62 -6.64
CA PHE A 235 1.31 16.77 -5.21
C PHE A 235 2.57 16.73 -4.36
N CYS A 236 3.54 15.85 -4.66
CA CYS A 236 4.81 15.83 -3.92
C CYS A 236 5.56 17.17 -4.01
N GLN A 237 5.57 17.80 -5.19
CA GLN A 237 6.17 19.12 -5.37
C GLN A 237 5.41 20.20 -4.60
N ALA A 238 4.07 20.20 -4.70
CA ALA A 238 3.22 21.13 -3.97
C ALA A 238 3.39 20.98 -2.45
N TYR A 239 3.38 19.75 -1.95
CA TYR A 239 3.52 19.42 -0.54
C TYR A 239 4.89 19.84 0.00
N GLN A 240 5.97 19.67 -0.76
CA GLN A 240 7.29 20.18 -0.40
C GLN A 240 7.25 21.71 -0.21
N LYS A 241 6.66 22.45 -1.14
CA LYS A 241 6.50 23.91 -1.02
C LYS A 241 5.69 24.30 0.23
N HIS A 242 4.64 23.55 0.56
CA HIS A 242 3.86 23.78 1.79
C HIS A 242 4.65 23.48 3.08
N LEU A 243 5.57 22.52 3.04
CA LEU A 243 6.48 22.24 4.15
C LEU A 243 7.50 23.37 4.32
N ASP A 244 8.09 23.85 3.22
CA ASP A 244 9.10 24.91 3.24
C ASP A 244 8.51 26.29 3.62
N ALA A 245 7.26 26.57 3.23
CA ALA A 245 6.56 27.80 3.60
C ALA A 245 6.13 27.85 5.08
N TYR A 246 6.11 26.71 5.78
CA TYR A 246 5.71 26.67 7.19
C TYR A 246 6.81 27.23 8.08
N LYS A 247 6.50 28.31 8.80
CA LYS A 247 7.38 28.88 9.82
C LYS A 247 7.26 28.08 11.11
N ARG A 248 8.34 27.41 11.50
CA ARG A 248 8.39 26.67 12.77
C ARG A 248 8.42 27.62 13.97
N PRO A 249 7.91 27.21 15.15
CA PRO A 249 7.99 28.00 16.37
C PRO A 249 9.42 28.35 16.82
N ASP A 250 10.39 27.51 16.48
CA ASP A 250 11.82 27.70 16.78
C ASP A 250 12.57 28.54 15.73
N SER A 251 11.88 29.04 14.69
CA SER A 251 12.46 29.80 13.57
C SER A 251 13.57 29.07 12.79
N LEU A 252 13.72 27.76 12.97
CA LEU A 252 14.63 26.91 12.21
C LEU A 252 13.97 26.44 10.90
N PRO A 253 14.77 26.02 9.89
CA PRO A 253 14.20 25.52 8.64
C PRO A 253 13.47 24.18 8.84
N MET A 254 12.55 23.88 7.92
CA MET A 254 11.81 22.62 7.91
C MET A 254 12.77 21.44 7.67
N THR A 255 12.58 20.35 8.42
CA THR A 255 13.42 19.14 8.28
C THR A 255 12.81 18.07 7.39
N ALA A 256 11.47 18.10 7.28
CA ALA A 256 10.72 17.16 6.49
C ALA A 256 10.90 17.46 5.00
N ARG A 257 11.20 16.40 4.25
CA ARG A 257 11.39 16.48 2.80
C ARG A 257 10.59 15.39 2.08
N THR A 258 10.15 15.70 0.89
CA THR A 258 9.46 14.76 0.00
C THR A 258 10.41 14.29 -1.09
N LEU A 259 10.54 12.98 -1.26
CA LEU A 259 11.38 12.34 -2.27
C LEU A 259 10.52 11.42 -3.12
N MET A 260 10.51 11.66 -4.43
CA MET A 260 9.85 10.78 -5.39
C MET A 260 10.84 9.71 -5.85
N VAL A 261 10.38 8.47 -6.03
CA VAL A 261 11.25 7.36 -6.40
C VAL A 261 10.66 6.55 -7.55
N ASP A 262 11.40 6.36 -8.64
CA ASP A 262 11.07 5.39 -9.68
C ASP A 262 11.81 4.07 -9.41
N PRO A 263 11.11 3.01 -8.95
CA PRO A 263 11.71 1.69 -8.72
C PRO A 263 11.96 0.93 -10.04
N GLY A 264 11.47 1.43 -11.17
CA GLY A 264 11.49 0.74 -12.45
C GLY A 264 10.49 -0.41 -12.53
N TYR A 265 10.56 -1.18 -13.63
CA TYR A 265 9.66 -2.31 -13.85
C TYR A 265 10.14 -3.55 -13.09
N ALA A 266 9.43 -3.89 -12.02
CA ALA A 266 9.70 -5.07 -11.22
C ALA A 266 8.61 -6.14 -11.38
N ARG A 267 9.00 -7.40 -11.22
CA ARG A 267 8.12 -8.58 -11.19
C ARG A 267 7.37 -8.67 -9.86
N THR A 268 6.41 -7.77 -9.68
CA THR A 268 5.53 -7.74 -8.51
C THR A 268 4.22 -8.48 -8.80
N PRO A 269 3.43 -8.85 -7.77
CA PRO A 269 2.09 -9.41 -7.97
C PRO A 269 1.18 -8.50 -8.80
N GLY A 270 1.30 -7.16 -8.65
CA GLY A 270 0.58 -6.18 -9.45
C GLY A 270 0.98 -6.22 -10.94
N THR A 271 2.29 -6.19 -11.23
CA THR A 271 2.81 -6.31 -12.61
C THR A 271 2.40 -7.63 -13.25
N ARG A 272 2.48 -8.74 -12.50
CA ARG A 272 2.02 -10.06 -12.96
C ARG A 272 0.55 -10.01 -13.34
N ARG A 273 -0.33 -9.50 -12.47
CA ARG A 273 -1.78 -9.40 -12.75
C ARG A 273 -2.07 -8.55 -13.99
N TRP A 274 -1.28 -7.50 -14.21
CA TRP A 274 -1.42 -6.65 -15.40
C TRP A 274 -0.96 -7.36 -16.68
N LEU A 275 0.19 -8.02 -16.67
CA LEU A 275 0.70 -8.81 -17.82
C LEU A 275 -0.24 -9.95 -18.20
N THR A 276 -0.86 -10.61 -17.22
CA THR A 276 -1.83 -11.69 -17.45
C THR A 276 -3.23 -11.20 -17.80
N ARG A 277 -3.43 -9.87 -17.85
CA ARG A 277 -4.74 -9.23 -18.03
C ARG A 277 -5.80 -9.68 -17.01
N GLY A 278 -5.36 -10.19 -15.86
CA GLY A 278 -6.22 -10.76 -14.83
C GLY A 278 -6.90 -12.10 -15.20
N SER A 279 -6.46 -12.78 -16.27
CA SER A 279 -7.05 -14.05 -16.73
C SER A 279 -6.16 -15.27 -16.46
N LEU A 280 -6.78 -16.45 -16.32
CA LEU A 280 -6.05 -17.73 -16.15
C LEU A 280 -5.25 -18.09 -17.41
N PHE A 281 -5.80 -17.85 -18.60
CA PHE A 281 -5.08 -18.07 -19.86
C PHE A 281 -3.85 -17.16 -19.98
N GLY A 282 -3.98 -15.87 -19.59
CA GLY A 282 -2.84 -14.97 -19.52
C GLY A 282 -1.79 -15.43 -18.51
N LEU A 283 -2.20 -16.04 -17.38
CA LEU A 283 -1.28 -16.62 -16.40
C LEU A 283 -0.52 -17.82 -16.97
N PHE A 284 -1.19 -18.67 -17.75
CA PHE A 284 -0.54 -19.78 -18.45
C PHE A 284 0.52 -19.29 -19.44
N ILE A 285 0.20 -18.27 -20.26
CA ILE A 285 1.18 -17.65 -21.17
C ILE A 285 2.35 -17.04 -20.40
N TYR A 286 2.07 -16.35 -19.29
CA TYR A 286 3.11 -15.76 -18.43
C TYR A 286 4.07 -16.81 -17.88
N MET A 287 3.58 -17.99 -17.53
CA MET A 287 4.40 -19.10 -17.03
C MET A 287 5.33 -19.64 -18.13
N ILE A 288 4.82 -19.86 -19.34
CA ILE A 288 5.64 -20.29 -20.49
C ILE A 288 6.71 -19.25 -20.83
N THR A 289 6.35 -17.98 -20.76
CA THR A 289 7.25 -16.85 -21.07
C THR A 289 8.03 -16.34 -19.85
N TYR A 290 8.07 -17.10 -18.74
CA TYR A 290 8.68 -16.63 -17.49
C TYR A 290 10.17 -16.26 -17.64
N ALA A 291 10.94 -17.03 -18.42
CA ALA A 291 12.35 -16.74 -18.67
C ALA A 291 12.56 -15.37 -19.33
N PHE A 292 11.67 -14.99 -20.26
CA PHE A 292 11.67 -13.67 -20.89
C PHE A 292 11.43 -12.57 -19.85
N TRP A 293 10.38 -12.70 -19.03
CA TRP A 293 10.08 -11.72 -17.99
C TRP A 293 11.18 -11.66 -16.92
N TRP A 294 11.77 -12.80 -16.55
CA TRP A 294 12.89 -12.87 -15.61
C TRP A 294 14.13 -12.14 -16.12
N LEU A 295 14.39 -12.21 -17.43
CA LEU A 295 15.52 -11.56 -18.07
C LEU A 295 15.36 -10.03 -18.07
N PHE A 296 14.20 -9.51 -18.48
CA PHE A 296 14.00 -8.08 -18.71
C PHE A 296 13.44 -7.29 -17.51
N LEU A 297 12.81 -7.95 -16.53
CA LEU A 297 12.21 -7.26 -15.39
C LEU A 297 13.02 -7.46 -14.10
N LYS A 298 13.06 -6.42 -13.27
CA LYS A 298 13.69 -6.46 -11.94
C LYS A 298 13.01 -7.46 -11.02
N SER A 299 13.75 -8.03 -10.07
CA SER A 299 13.10 -8.64 -8.90
C SER A 299 12.52 -7.54 -8.00
N PRO A 300 11.53 -7.84 -7.15
CA PRO A 300 11.06 -6.91 -6.13
C PRO A 300 12.19 -6.33 -5.27
N SER A 301 13.18 -7.16 -4.89
CA SER A 301 14.34 -6.74 -4.09
C SER A 301 15.24 -5.74 -4.83
N LYS A 302 15.37 -5.87 -6.15
CA LYS A 302 16.08 -4.89 -7.00
C LYS A 302 15.26 -3.62 -7.22
N GLY A 303 13.93 -3.72 -7.30
CA GLY A 303 13.04 -2.56 -7.34
C GLY A 303 13.06 -1.74 -6.04
N ALA A 304 13.28 -2.37 -4.89
CA ALA A 304 13.41 -1.69 -3.60
C ALA A 304 14.66 -0.81 -3.48
N GLN A 305 15.69 -1.03 -4.31
CA GLN A 305 16.99 -0.37 -4.15
C GLN A 305 16.92 1.15 -4.26
N SER A 306 16.13 1.70 -5.19
CA SER A 306 15.95 3.16 -5.29
C SER A 306 15.24 3.74 -4.06
N ILE A 307 14.33 2.98 -3.44
CA ILE A 307 13.61 3.39 -2.23
C ILE A 307 14.56 3.35 -1.03
N LEU A 308 15.37 2.30 -0.93
CA LEU A 308 16.40 2.17 0.10
C LEU A 308 17.46 3.25 -0.05
N TYR A 309 17.87 3.60 -1.27
CA TYR A 309 18.76 4.74 -1.51
C TYR A 309 18.12 6.03 -0.99
N ALA A 310 16.87 6.33 -1.36
CA ALA A 310 16.14 7.49 -0.85
C ALA A 310 16.01 7.50 0.69
N ALA A 311 15.93 6.33 1.32
CA ALA A 311 15.81 6.18 2.77
C ALA A 311 17.14 6.32 3.52
N LEU A 312 18.23 5.77 2.96
CA LEU A 312 19.49 5.56 3.67
C LEU A 312 20.56 6.58 3.32
N GLU A 313 20.51 7.16 2.12
CA GLU A 313 21.57 8.02 1.59
C GLU A 313 21.81 9.26 2.46
N SER A 314 23.07 9.52 2.80
CA SER A 314 23.47 10.63 3.67
C SER A 314 23.45 11.98 2.98
N SER A 315 23.74 12.01 1.67
CA SER A 315 23.68 13.26 0.88
C SER A 315 22.27 13.85 0.83
N LEU A 316 21.23 13.00 1.00
CA LEU A 316 19.83 13.41 1.05
C LEU A 316 19.36 13.81 2.46
N VAL A 317 20.25 13.87 3.48
CA VAL A 317 19.93 14.29 4.87
C VAL A 317 19.78 15.80 5.00
N ARG A 318 20.35 16.61 4.11
CA ARG A 318 20.16 18.07 4.08
C ARG A 318 20.06 18.55 2.62
N GLY A 319 19.28 19.59 2.39
CA GLY A 319 19.06 20.16 1.06
C GLY A 319 17.59 20.21 0.66
N GLU A 320 17.35 20.60 -0.59
CA GLU A 320 16.01 20.76 -1.16
C GLU A 320 15.30 19.41 -1.33
N GLY A 321 14.00 19.38 -0.99
CA GLY A 321 13.12 18.27 -1.30
C GLY A 321 12.60 18.31 -2.74
N GLY A 322 11.58 17.51 -3.05
CA GLY A 322 10.98 17.47 -4.39
C GLY A 322 11.85 16.76 -5.43
N LYS A 323 12.86 16.01 -5.01
CA LYS A 323 13.78 15.28 -5.90
C LYS A 323 13.16 13.99 -6.41
N LEU A 324 13.49 13.62 -7.65
CA LEU A 324 13.14 12.33 -8.23
C LEU A 324 14.39 11.44 -8.26
N ILE A 325 14.27 10.22 -7.74
CA ILE A 325 15.36 9.26 -7.62
C ILE A 325 15.05 8.04 -8.49
N LYS A 326 16.01 7.62 -9.30
CA LYS A 326 15.91 6.44 -10.15
C LYS A 326 17.29 5.78 -10.26
N GLU A 327 17.36 4.45 -10.24
CA GLU A 327 18.65 3.72 -10.25
C GLU A 327 19.66 4.22 -9.20
N CYS A 328 19.22 4.52 -7.98
CA CYS A 328 20.07 5.05 -6.91
C CYS A 328 20.80 6.36 -7.26
N MET A 329 20.22 7.18 -8.14
CA MET A 329 20.71 8.52 -8.48
C MET A 329 19.57 9.52 -8.60
N GLU A 330 19.87 10.81 -8.41
CA GLU A 330 18.93 11.91 -8.68
C GLU A 330 18.75 12.10 -10.19
N VAL A 331 17.50 12.26 -10.63
CA VAL A 331 17.14 12.48 -12.03
C VAL A 331 16.08 13.57 -12.14
N ASP A 332 16.06 14.26 -13.27
CA ASP A 332 15.05 15.27 -13.54
C ASP A 332 13.69 14.67 -13.91
N CYS A 333 12.63 15.42 -13.59
CA CYS A 333 11.29 15.12 -14.07
C CYS A 333 11.19 15.39 -15.57
N ALA A 334 10.76 14.40 -16.35
CA ALA A 334 10.66 14.53 -17.80
C ALA A 334 9.53 15.47 -18.27
N ARG A 335 8.54 15.72 -17.41
CA ARG A 335 7.40 16.61 -17.71
C ARG A 335 7.51 17.91 -16.94
N LYS A 336 7.22 19.02 -17.61
CA LYS A 336 7.19 20.36 -17.03
C LYS A 336 6.00 20.56 -16.08
N ASP A 337 4.87 19.94 -16.40
CA ASP A 337 3.61 20.01 -15.63
C ASP A 337 3.79 19.57 -14.17
N VAL A 338 4.82 18.76 -13.87
CA VAL A 338 5.14 18.34 -12.49
C VAL A 338 5.55 19.53 -11.62
N LYS A 339 6.22 20.54 -12.20
CA LYS A 339 6.70 21.74 -11.51
C LYS A 339 5.78 22.96 -11.70
N ASP A 340 4.67 22.79 -12.44
CA ASP A 340 3.71 23.87 -12.74
C ASP A 340 2.82 24.18 -11.52
N GLU A 341 2.81 25.45 -11.11
CA GLU A 341 2.09 25.90 -9.91
C GLU A 341 0.58 25.95 -10.10
N GLU A 342 0.10 26.30 -11.30
CA GLU A 342 -1.33 26.39 -11.58
C GLU A 342 -1.96 24.99 -11.60
N VAL A 343 -1.25 24.02 -12.19
CA VAL A 343 -1.66 22.61 -12.18
C VAL A 343 -1.67 22.07 -10.75
N ALA A 344 -0.64 22.38 -9.95
CA ALA A 344 -0.57 21.98 -8.55
C ALA A 344 -1.71 22.55 -7.71
N LYS A 345 -1.99 23.85 -7.84
CA LYS A 345 -3.07 24.53 -7.12
C LYS A 345 -4.44 23.96 -7.49
N LYS A 346 -4.71 23.79 -8.78
CA LYS A 346 -5.97 23.20 -9.26
C LYS A 346 -6.15 21.76 -8.77
N LEU A 347 -5.09 20.96 -8.80
CA LEU A 347 -5.10 19.60 -8.27
C LEU A 347 -5.40 19.58 -6.77
N TRP A 348 -4.76 20.47 -6.01
CA TRP A 348 -4.94 20.58 -4.56
C TRP A 348 -6.39 20.95 -4.22
N GLU A 349 -6.90 22.05 -4.77
CA GLU A 349 -8.26 22.53 -4.49
C GLU A 349 -9.33 21.54 -4.92
N SER A 350 -9.16 20.86 -6.07
CA SER A 350 -10.10 19.84 -6.53
C SER A 350 -10.07 18.59 -5.65
N SER A 351 -8.90 18.21 -5.12
CA SER A 351 -8.75 17.08 -4.21
C SER A 351 -9.38 17.36 -2.85
N ASP A 352 -9.15 18.55 -2.28
CA ASP A 352 -9.78 18.97 -1.02
C ASP A 352 -11.30 19.02 -1.14
N LYS A 353 -11.84 19.64 -2.20
CA LYS A 353 -13.29 19.68 -2.45
C LYS A 353 -13.88 18.30 -2.64
N LEU A 354 -13.17 17.40 -3.32
CA LEU A 354 -13.60 16.01 -3.50
C LEU A 354 -13.67 15.28 -2.15
N ILE A 355 -12.65 15.41 -1.32
CA ILE A 355 -12.61 14.79 0.02
C ILE A 355 -13.74 15.33 0.90
N GLU A 356 -13.89 16.66 0.99
CA GLU A 356 -14.93 17.29 1.81
C GLU A 356 -16.33 16.80 1.41
N ARG A 357 -16.60 16.78 0.10
CA ARG A 357 -17.87 16.28 -0.45
C ARG A 357 -18.07 14.80 -0.09
N THR A 358 -17.09 13.97 -0.39
CA THR A 358 -17.19 12.52 -0.19
C THR A 358 -17.34 12.15 1.28
N GLU A 359 -16.61 12.80 2.18
CA GLU A 359 -16.73 12.56 3.62
C GLU A 359 -18.08 13.02 4.18
N ARG A 360 -18.62 14.13 3.67
CA ARG A 360 -19.97 14.60 4.04
C ARG A 360 -21.03 13.60 3.59
N GLU A 361 -20.98 13.15 2.34
CA GLU A 361 -21.89 12.12 1.80
C GLU A 361 -21.76 10.80 2.58
N ALA A 362 -20.54 10.36 2.87
CA ALA A 362 -20.28 9.15 3.65
C ALA A 362 -20.70 9.27 5.12
N ALA A 363 -20.59 10.46 5.74
CA ALA A 363 -21.08 10.70 7.10
C ALA A 363 -22.60 10.62 7.17
N ILE A 364 -23.31 11.20 6.20
CA ILE A 364 -24.78 11.10 6.09
C ILE A 364 -25.19 9.64 5.90
N LYS A 365 -24.52 8.90 5.01
CA LYS A 365 -24.80 7.48 4.76
C LYS A 365 -24.62 6.64 6.03
N ARG A 366 -23.51 6.82 6.75
CA ARG A 366 -23.26 6.12 8.03
C ARG A 366 -24.26 6.49 9.12
N ALA A 367 -24.69 7.75 9.20
CA ALA A 367 -25.72 8.16 10.15
C ALA A 367 -27.07 7.48 9.85
N ASN A 368 -27.44 7.39 8.57
CA ASN A 368 -28.64 6.69 8.12
C ASN A 368 -28.55 5.17 8.38
N GLU A 369 -27.40 4.55 8.13
CA GLU A 369 -27.16 3.12 8.42
C GLU A 369 -27.25 2.84 9.92
N LYS A 370 -26.62 3.67 10.77
CA LYS A 370 -26.74 3.57 12.23
C LYS A 370 -28.17 3.74 12.71
N LYS A 371 -28.94 4.64 12.11
CA LYS A 371 -30.36 4.83 12.45
C LYS A 371 -31.17 3.58 12.12
N LYS A 372 -31.02 3.04 10.90
CA LYS A 372 -31.67 1.80 10.47
C LYS A 372 -31.29 0.60 11.33
N GLN A 373 -30.02 0.51 11.73
CA GLN A 373 -29.56 -0.56 12.61
C GLN A 373 -30.21 -0.47 13.99
N LYS A 374 -30.27 0.74 14.58
CA LYS A 374 -30.97 0.95 15.85
C LYS A 374 -32.46 0.62 15.76
N GLU A 375 -33.12 1.03 14.67
CA GLU A 375 -34.54 0.69 14.41
C GLU A 375 -34.74 -0.84 14.36
N ARG A 376 -33.85 -1.58 13.68
CA ARG A 376 -33.88 -3.05 13.65
C ARG A 376 -33.62 -3.68 15.02
N GLU A 377 -32.62 -3.22 15.75
CA GLU A 377 -32.32 -3.71 17.11
C GLU A 377 -33.48 -3.44 18.08
N GLU A 378 -34.21 -2.32 17.91
CA GLU A 378 -35.42 -2.03 18.67
C GLU A 378 -36.60 -2.90 18.26
N GLU A 379 -36.77 -3.20 16.98
CA GLU A 379 -37.78 -4.14 16.47
C GLU A 379 -37.52 -5.57 16.95
N GLU A 380 -36.27 -6.04 16.87
CA GLU A 380 -35.85 -7.35 17.39
C GLU A 380 -36.12 -7.47 18.89
N LYS A 381 -35.74 -6.46 19.69
CA LYS A 381 -36.04 -6.45 21.13
C LYS A 381 -37.54 -6.44 21.44
N LYS A 382 -38.35 -5.73 20.64
CA LYS A 382 -39.81 -5.72 20.81
C LYS A 382 -40.41 -7.08 20.44
N ALA A 383 -39.87 -7.75 19.40
CA ALA A 383 -40.29 -9.09 19.03
C ALA A 383 -39.93 -10.12 20.11
N GLU A 384 -38.70 -10.08 20.65
CA GLU A 384 -38.27 -10.93 21.78
C GLU A 384 -39.16 -10.71 23.01
N GLN A 385 -39.46 -9.44 23.35
CA GLN A 385 -40.38 -9.12 24.46
C GLN A 385 -41.80 -9.65 24.21
N ALA A 386 -42.29 -9.58 22.97
CA ALA A 386 -43.61 -10.10 22.63
C ALA A 386 -43.66 -11.63 22.76
N GLU A 387 -42.62 -12.35 22.31
CA GLU A 387 -42.49 -13.79 22.47
C GLU A 387 -42.40 -14.21 23.95
N GLU A 388 -41.64 -13.47 24.78
CA GLU A 388 -41.57 -13.72 26.22
C GLU A 388 -42.93 -13.52 26.90
N ILE A 389 -43.66 -12.46 26.53
CA ILE A 389 -45.01 -12.19 27.05
C ILE A 389 -45.98 -13.30 26.62
N GLU A 390 -45.94 -13.72 25.36
CA GLU A 390 -46.79 -14.81 24.85
C GLU A 390 -46.49 -16.12 25.57
N ALA A 391 -45.22 -16.46 25.78
CA ALA A 391 -44.80 -17.63 26.54
C ALA A 391 -45.28 -17.59 28.01
N LEU A 392 -45.23 -16.40 28.65
CA LEU A 392 -45.76 -16.17 29.99
C LEU A 392 -47.29 -16.35 30.04
N VAL A 393 -48.01 -15.79 29.08
CA VAL A 393 -49.47 -15.93 28.97
C VAL A 393 -49.86 -17.40 28.77
N ASP A 394 -49.16 -18.12 27.91
CA ASP A 394 -49.36 -19.55 27.69
C ASP A 394 -49.06 -20.40 28.92
N ALA A 395 -48.01 -20.07 29.67
CA ALA A 395 -47.69 -20.70 30.94
C ALA A 395 -48.79 -20.47 31.99
N ILE A 396 -49.30 -19.24 32.09
CA ILE A 396 -50.43 -18.89 32.98
C ILE A 396 -51.70 -19.64 32.56
N ALA A 397 -52.00 -19.71 31.26
CA ALA A 397 -53.16 -20.42 30.73
C ALA A 397 -53.08 -21.93 31.02
N LYS A 398 -51.90 -22.55 30.83
CA LYS A 398 -51.64 -23.94 31.22
C LYS A 398 -51.80 -24.14 32.73
N GLY A 399 -51.30 -23.23 33.55
CA GLY A 399 -51.45 -23.23 35.01
C GLY A 399 -52.92 -23.19 35.45
N LYS A 400 -53.71 -22.25 34.88
CA LYS A 400 -55.16 -22.14 35.14
C LYS A 400 -55.92 -23.40 34.73
N ARG A 401 -55.62 -23.98 33.55
CA ARG A 401 -56.23 -25.25 33.10
C ARG A 401 -55.92 -26.41 34.06
N LYS A 402 -54.69 -26.49 34.58
CA LYS A 402 -54.27 -27.52 35.55
C LYS A 402 -55.00 -27.37 36.89
N ASN A 403 -55.15 -26.13 37.37
CA ASN A 403 -55.91 -25.83 38.59
C ASN A 403 -57.41 -26.09 38.43
N ALA A 404 -58.00 -25.74 37.29
CA ALA A 404 -59.40 -26.06 36.99
C ALA A 404 -59.66 -27.57 36.94
N LYS A 405 -58.73 -28.36 36.35
CA LYS A 405 -58.79 -29.84 36.40
C LYS A 405 -58.70 -30.37 37.83
N LYS A 406 -57.82 -29.83 38.68
CA LYS A 406 -57.73 -30.18 40.10
C LYS A 406 -59.03 -29.87 40.86
N ALA A 407 -59.61 -28.68 40.65
CA ALA A 407 -60.87 -28.28 41.28
C ALA A 407 -62.05 -29.16 40.84
N LYS A 408 -62.13 -29.52 39.56
CA LYS A 408 -63.16 -30.43 39.03
C LYS A 408 -63.04 -31.85 39.60
N ASN A 409 -61.81 -32.32 39.82
CA ASN A 409 -61.56 -33.60 40.47
C ASN A 409 -61.88 -33.57 41.97
N ALA A 410 -61.62 -32.45 42.65
CA ALA A 410 -62.00 -32.26 44.05
C ALA A 410 -63.53 -32.16 44.25
N ALA A 411 -64.25 -31.49 43.35
CA ALA A 411 -65.71 -31.41 43.38
C ALA A 411 -66.41 -32.76 43.10
N LYS A 412 -65.77 -33.66 42.35
CA LYS A 412 -66.23 -35.05 42.17
C LYS A 412 -65.95 -35.96 43.37
N ALA A 413 -65.10 -35.52 44.31
CA ALA A 413 -64.75 -36.27 45.51
C ALA A 413 -65.47 -35.76 46.78
N ALA A 414 -66.34 -34.74 46.66
CA ALA A 414 -67.18 -34.28 47.76
C ALA A 414 -68.40 -35.21 47.91
N PRO A 415 -68.61 -35.85 49.08
CA PRO A 415 -69.75 -36.73 49.31
C PRO A 415 -71.05 -35.92 49.44
N SER A 416 -72.13 -36.46 48.88
CA SER A 416 -73.50 -36.02 49.15
C SER A 416 -73.81 -36.17 50.63
N ALA A 417 -73.87 -35.07 51.36
CA ALA A 417 -74.47 -35.05 52.70
C ALA A 417 -76.00 -35.00 52.53
N SER A 418 -76.63 -36.13 52.81
CA SER A 418 -78.04 -36.29 53.17
C SER A 418 -78.11 -37.09 54.46
#